data_AF-A0A919NKR4-F1
#
_entry.id   AF-A0A919NKR4-F1
#
_cell.length_a   1.000
_cell.length_b   1.000
_cell.length_c   1.000
_cell.angle_alpha   90.00
_cell.angle_beta   90.00
_cell.angle_gamma   90.00
#
_symmetry.space_group_name_H-M   'P 1'
#
loop_
_entity.id
_entity.type
_entity.pdbx_description
1 polymer ?
#
loop_
_entity_poly.entity_id
_entity_poly.type
_entity_poly.pdbx_seq_one_letter_code
_entity_poly.pdbx_strand_id
1 'polypeptide(L)'
;MSRLTQAVVLLLFGGAILRASVTDLYLRYVKEGLRPFLIVAGLLLVAAAVMTLWQSLRAGEAEEEHDAGHDHGHSHAHEPRIGWLLILPVLGLLLVAPPALGSFAAGKSGSVSATPVSDSDYPALPAGDPAPVSLLDYASRALFDEGKSLTGRNVRLTGFVTPAPDGSPMLARIVLSCCAADGRPIKLGLTGQVPQEVAADTWIEVVGVYSTQRGKDPVNEVDVAYLEVKTWQEIDQPKQPYA
;
A
#
# COMPACT_ATOMS: atom_id res chain seq x y z
N MET A 1 12.93 -30.08 -2.50
CA MET A 1 13.06 -29.07 -3.59
C MET A 1 14.54 -29.00 -3.92
N SER A 2 14.95 -29.17 -5.18
CA SER A 2 16.39 -29.18 -5.48
C SER A 2 17.06 -27.86 -5.08
N ARG A 3 18.32 -27.92 -4.63
CA ARG A 3 19.11 -26.72 -4.25
C ARG A 3 19.16 -25.69 -5.38
N LEU A 4 19.18 -26.16 -6.64
CA LEU A 4 19.12 -25.33 -7.83
C LEU A 4 17.78 -24.60 -7.96
N THR A 5 16.65 -25.29 -7.75
CA THR A 5 15.32 -24.66 -7.75
C THR A 5 15.22 -23.60 -6.66
N GLN A 6 15.69 -23.91 -5.45
CA GLN A 6 15.69 -22.98 -4.33
C GLN A 6 16.51 -21.72 -4.65
N ALA A 7 17.71 -21.87 -5.20
CA ALA A 7 18.55 -20.75 -5.55
C ALA A 7 17.93 -19.87 -6.65
N VAL A 8 17.31 -20.48 -7.67
CA VAL A 8 16.60 -19.74 -8.73
C VAL A 8 15.42 -18.95 -8.16
N VAL A 9 14.60 -19.55 -7.29
CA VAL A 9 13.47 -18.87 -6.65
C VAL A 9 13.96 -17.69 -5.80
N LEU A 10 14.99 -17.88 -4.98
CA LEU A 10 15.58 -16.81 -4.16
C LEU A 10 16.14 -15.68 -5.02
N LEU A 11 16.83 -16.00 -6.12
CA LEU A 11 17.38 -15.02 -7.05
C LEU A 11 16.27 -14.21 -7.74
N LEU A 12 15.24 -14.88 -8.24
CA LEU A 12 14.10 -14.22 -8.90
C LEU A 12 13.35 -13.32 -7.92
N PHE A 13 13.08 -13.81 -6.71
CA PHE A 13 12.35 -13.04 -5.70
C PHE A 13 13.16 -11.86 -5.18
N GLY A 14 14.43 -12.07 -4.83
CA GLY A 14 15.33 -10.99 -4.41
C GLY A 14 15.53 -9.95 -5.51
N GLY A 15 15.71 -10.39 -6.76
CA GLY A 15 15.80 -9.51 -7.92
C GLY A 15 14.52 -8.71 -8.19
N ALA A 16 13.35 -9.33 -8.03
CA ALA A 16 12.06 -8.66 -8.13
C ALA A 16 11.89 -7.57 -7.07
N ILE A 17 12.25 -7.85 -5.82
CA ILE A 17 12.22 -6.87 -4.72
C ILE A 17 13.16 -5.70 -5.02
N LEU A 18 14.38 -5.98 -5.47
CA LEU A 18 15.35 -4.92 -5.81
C LEU A 18 14.84 -4.05 -6.96
N ARG A 19 14.36 -4.66 -8.04
CA ARG A 19 13.73 -3.94 -9.16
C ARG A 19 12.56 -3.08 -8.67
N ALA A 20 11.67 -3.66 -7.86
CA ALA A 20 10.50 -2.96 -7.32
C ALA A 20 10.89 -1.83 -6.36
N SER A 21 12.04 -1.90 -5.69
CA SER A 21 12.55 -0.87 -4.77
C SER A 21 13.33 0.23 -5.49
N VAL A 22 13.95 -0.09 -6.63
CA VAL A 22 14.61 0.88 -7.51
C VAL A 22 13.57 1.64 -8.34
N THR A 23 12.53 0.95 -8.79
CA THR A 23 11.33 1.57 -9.38
C THR A 23 10.41 2.09 -8.27
N ASP A 24 9.54 3.06 -8.55
CA ASP A 24 8.52 3.50 -7.57
C ASP A 24 7.40 2.45 -7.37
N LEU A 25 7.57 1.23 -7.90
CA LEU A 25 6.57 0.16 -7.87
C LEU A 25 6.28 -0.32 -6.45
N TYR A 26 7.27 -0.35 -5.56
CA TYR A 26 7.07 -0.76 -4.18
C TYR A 26 6.06 0.13 -3.43
N LEU A 27 5.87 1.39 -3.85
CA LEU A 27 4.87 2.31 -3.26
C LEU A 27 3.43 1.84 -3.46
N ARG A 28 3.18 0.85 -4.33
CA ARG A 28 1.87 0.18 -4.45
C ARG A 28 1.61 -0.86 -3.36
N TYR A 29 2.63 -1.22 -2.58
CA TYR A 29 2.56 -2.34 -1.64
C TYR A 29 3.11 -2.03 -0.25
N VAL A 30 4.11 -1.16 -0.14
CA VAL A 30 4.87 -0.96 1.10
C VAL A 30 5.02 0.55 1.35
N LYS A 31 5.02 0.93 2.63
CA LYS A 31 5.26 2.31 3.07
C LYS A 31 6.62 2.82 2.58
N GLU A 32 6.66 4.07 2.13
CA GLU A 32 7.87 4.70 1.55
C GLU A 32 9.11 4.54 2.45
N GLY A 33 8.97 4.79 3.76
CA GLY A 33 10.08 4.73 4.72
C GLY A 33 10.73 3.35 4.87
N LEU A 34 10.10 2.27 4.37
CA LEU A 34 10.66 0.92 4.43
C LEU A 34 11.55 0.56 3.22
N ARG A 35 11.71 1.47 2.25
CA ARG A 35 12.54 1.25 1.06
C ARG A 35 13.96 0.76 1.38
N PRO A 36 14.72 1.33 2.34
CA PRO A 36 16.07 0.84 2.63
C PRO A 36 16.09 -0.61 3.12
N PHE A 37 15.10 -1.00 3.93
CA PHE A 37 14.98 -2.36 4.43
C PHE A 37 14.64 -3.35 3.32
N LEU A 38 13.79 -2.96 2.36
CA LEU A 38 13.50 -3.76 1.17
C LEU A 38 14.75 -3.99 0.32
N ILE A 39 15.57 -2.95 0.12
CA ILE A 39 16.83 -3.07 -0.63
C ILE A 39 17.78 -4.04 0.07
N VAL A 40 17.97 -3.90 1.39
CA VAL A 40 18.84 -4.80 2.16
C VAL A 40 18.33 -6.24 2.10
N ALA A 41 17.03 -6.46 2.30
CA ALA A 41 16.44 -7.80 2.21
C ALA A 41 16.62 -8.41 0.80
N GLY A 42 16.38 -7.63 -0.25
CA GLY A 42 16.61 -8.05 -1.63
C GLY A 42 18.07 -8.44 -1.90
N LEU A 43 19.03 -7.65 -1.42
CA LEU A 43 20.46 -7.95 -1.54
C LEU A 43 20.84 -9.24 -0.79
N LEU A 44 20.31 -9.45 0.42
CA LEU A 44 20.59 -10.66 1.20
C LEU A 44 20.04 -11.91 0.51
N LEU A 45 18.83 -11.84 -0.08
CA LEU A 45 18.25 -12.95 -0.84
C LEU A 45 19.07 -13.29 -2.08
N VAL A 46 19.51 -12.27 -2.83
CA VAL A 46 20.40 -12.45 -3.99
C VAL A 46 21.74 -13.04 -3.57
N ALA A 47 22.35 -12.55 -2.48
CA ALA A 47 23.60 -13.07 -1.97
C ALA A 47 23.47 -14.54 -1.53
N ALA A 48 22.39 -14.91 -0.84
CA ALA A 48 22.11 -16.30 -0.47
C ALA A 48 21.93 -17.20 -1.71
N ALA A 49 21.24 -16.72 -2.74
CA ALA A 49 21.08 -17.44 -4.01
C ALA A 49 22.42 -17.67 -4.71
N VAL A 50 23.26 -16.64 -4.82
CA VAL A 50 24.60 -16.73 -5.42
C VAL A 50 25.50 -17.68 -4.64
N MET A 51 25.50 -17.61 -3.30
CA MET A 51 26.25 -18.52 -2.46
C MET A 51 25.80 -19.98 -2.65
N THR A 52 24.49 -20.23 -2.73
CA THR A 52 23.94 -21.57 -2.96
C THR A 52 24.36 -22.13 -4.32
N LEU A 53 24.29 -21.31 -5.39
CA LEU A 53 24.76 -21.69 -6.72
C LEU A 53 26.26 -21.98 -6.71
N TRP A 54 27.06 -21.12 -6.06
CA TRP A 54 28.50 -21.28 -6.00
C TRP A 54 28.92 -22.55 -5.25
N GLN A 55 28.26 -22.86 -4.14
CA GLN A 55 28.48 -24.11 -3.40
C GLN A 55 28.08 -25.33 -4.24
N SER A 56 26.97 -25.28 -4.98
CA SER A 56 26.59 -26.39 -5.86
C SER A 56 27.58 -26.62 -7.01
N LEU A 57 28.16 -25.55 -7.56
CA LEU A 57 29.17 -25.65 -8.61
C LEU A 57 30.51 -26.16 -8.08
N ARG A 58 30.92 -25.75 -6.87
CA ARG A 58 32.13 -26.26 -6.20
C ARG A 58 31.99 -27.69 -5.69
N ALA A 59 30.80 -28.11 -5.29
CA ALA A 59 30.53 -29.49 -4.91
C ALA A 59 30.45 -30.43 -6.13
N GLY A 60 30.38 -29.88 -7.36
CA GLY A 60 30.39 -30.62 -8.62
C GLY A 60 31.72 -31.31 -9.00
N GLU A 61 32.70 -31.38 -8.10
CA GLU A 61 33.90 -32.23 -8.21
C GLU A 61 33.95 -33.33 -7.13
N ALA A 62 32.92 -33.50 -6.29
CA ALA A 62 32.93 -34.44 -5.16
C ALA A 62 31.68 -35.33 -5.05
N GLU A 63 30.99 -35.61 -6.16
CA GLU A 63 29.91 -36.62 -6.23
C GLU A 63 30.02 -37.51 -7.49
N GLU A 64 31.24 -37.87 -7.90
CA GLU A 64 31.49 -39.09 -8.66
C GLU A 64 32.50 -39.96 -7.90
N GLU A 65 32.09 -41.20 -7.63
CA GLU A 65 32.81 -42.27 -6.91
C GLU A 65 33.00 -42.08 -5.39
N HIS A 66 32.19 -42.80 -4.61
CA HIS A 66 32.66 -43.77 -3.62
C HIS A 66 31.56 -44.84 -3.52
N ASP A 67 31.64 -45.83 -4.40
CA ASP A 67 30.92 -47.09 -4.26
C ASP A 67 31.81 -48.06 -3.46
N ALA A 68 31.41 -48.37 -2.23
CA ALA A 68 31.61 -49.67 -1.54
C ALA A 68 31.38 -49.52 -0.03
N GLY A 69 30.26 -50.04 0.47
CA GLY A 69 30.19 -50.48 1.87
C GLY A 69 28.87 -50.20 2.62
N HIS A 70 28.02 -51.22 2.63
CA HIS A 70 27.10 -51.60 3.71
C HIS A 70 25.84 -50.75 3.98
N ASP A 71 24.71 -51.37 3.64
CA ASP A 71 23.52 -51.56 4.49
C ASP A 71 23.13 -50.42 5.42
N HIS A 72 22.05 -49.69 5.09
CA HIS A 72 20.93 -49.39 5.99
C HIS A 72 19.75 -48.84 5.20
N GLY A 73 18.60 -49.53 5.29
CA GLY A 73 17.33 -49.11 4.70
C GLY A 73 16.82 -47.81 5.32
N HIS A 74 16.98 -46.70 4.61
CA HIS A 74 16.28 -45.47 4.90
C HIS A 74 15.23 -45.22 3.83
N SER A 75 13.98 -45.21 4.28
CA SER A 75 12.80 -44.79 3.53
C SER A 75 13.09 -43.50 2.77
N HIS A 76 13.20 -43.57 1.44
CA HIS A 76 13.24 -42.40 0.58
C HIS A 76 11.87 -41.72 0.66
N ALA A 77 11.71 -40.80 1.62
CA ALA A 77 10.66 -39.82 1.59
C ALA A 77 10.84 -39.01 0.31
N HIS A 78 10.08 -39.35 -0.72
CA HIS A 78 10.06 -38.61 -1.98
C HIS A 78 9.82 -37.14 -1.66
N GLU A 79 10.85 -36.30 -1.81
CA GLU A 79 10.66 -34.86 -1.75
C GLU A 79 9.56 -34.50 -2.77
N PRO A 80 8.48 -33.82 -2.34
CA PRO A 80 7.39 -33.52 -3.25
C PRO A 80 7.91 -32.61 -4.36
N ARG A 81 7.93 -33.13 -5.59
CA ARG A 81 8.26 -32.42 -6.84
C ARG A 81 7.38 -31.20 -7.12
N ILE A 82 6.34 -30.99 -6.30
CA ILE A 82 5.42 -29.85 -6.30
C ILE A 82 6.11 -28.51 -6.00
N GLY A 83 7.29 -28.49 -5.38
CA GLY A 83 7.98 -27.24 -5.03
C GLY A 83 8.23 -26.29 -6.21
N TRP A 84 8.31 -26.81 -7.44
CA TRP A 84 8.45 -26.02 -8.66
C TRP A 84 7.20 -25.15 -8.97
N LEU A 85 6.02 -25.53 -8.44
CA LEU A 85 4.80 -24.73 -8.57
C LEU A 85 4.91 -23.37 -7.86
N LEU A 86 5.84 -23.19 -6.92
CA LEU A 86 6.10 -21.89 -6.28
C LEU A 86 6.71 -20.86 -7.24
N ILE A 87 7.26 -21.29 -8.38
CA ILE A 87 7.72 -20.37 -9.43
C ILE A 87 6.52 -19.64 -10.07
N LEU A 88 5.37 -20.30 -10.18
CA LEU A 88 4.18 -19.74 -10.83
C LEU A 88 3.68 -18.45 -10.14
N PRO A 89 3.41 -18.40 -8.81
CA PRO A 89 3.00 -17.15 -8.16
C PRO A 89 4.10 -16.07 -8.20
N VAL A 90 5.38 -16.45 -8.15
CA VAL A 90 6.50 -15.48 -8.27
C VAL A 90 6.54 -14.86 -9.67
N LEU A 91 6.38 -15.67 -10.72
CA LEU A 91 6.26 -15.19 -12.10
C LEU A 91 5.00 -14.35 -12.29
N GLY A 92 3.88 -14.76 -11.69
CA GLY A 92 2.64 -13.98 -11.70
C GLY A 92 2.85 -12.58 -11.14
N LEU A 93 3.49 -12.45 -9.98
CA LEU A 93 3.83 -11.16 -9.37
C LEU A 93 4.83 -10.34 -10.22
N LEU A 94 5.78 -11.01 -10.88
CA LEU A 94 6.76 -10.34 -11.75
C LEU A 94 6.14 -9.81 -13.05
N LEU A 95 5.15 -10.52 -13.61
CA LEU A 95 4.55 -10.23 -14.92
C LEU A 95 3.28 -9.38 -14.80
N VAL A 96 2.52 -9.55 -13.72
CA VAL A 96 1.25 -8.87 -13.47
C VAL A 96 1.38 -8.12 -12.15
N ALA A 97 1.81 -6.86 -12.21
CA ALA A 97 1.86 -6.00 -11.03
C ALA A 97 0.47 -5.38 -10.79
N PRO A 98 -0.32 -5.86 -9.80
CA PRO A 98 -1.63 -5.27 -9.53
C PRO A 98 -1.51 -3.77 -9.18
N PRO A 99 -2.55 -2.98 -9.48
CA PRO A 99 -2.59 -1.58 -9.10
C PRO A 99 -2.60 -1.42 -7.57
N ALA A 100 -2.37 -0.20 -7.10
CA ALA A 100 -2.51 0.11 -5.68
C ALA A 100 -3.96 -0.13 -5.21
N LEU A 101 -4.13 -0.31 -3.89
CA LEU A 101 -5.46 -0.42 -3.28
C LEU A 101 -6.31 0.82 -3.63
N GLY A 102 -7.57 0.57 -3.98
CA GLY A 102 -8.50 1.60 -4.43
C GLY A 102 -9.87 1.55 -3.77
N SER A 103 -10.88 2.02 -4.48
CA SER A 103 -12.29 2.18 -4.08
C SER A 103 -12.90 0.90 -3.54
N PHE A 104 -12.59 -0.27 -4.13
CA PHE A 104 -13.08 -1.55 -3.64
C PHE A 104 -12.61 -1.84 -2.20
N ALA A 105 -11.32 -1.67 -1.93
CA ALA A 105 -10.75 -1.88 -0.59
C ALA A 105 -11.29 -0.84 0.40
N ALA A 106 -11.44 0.41 -0.05
CA ALA A 106 -12.02 1.49 0.74
C ALA A 106 -13.49 1.21 1.12
N GLY A 107 -14.30 0.71 0.19
CA GLY A 107 -15.71 0.36 0.42
C GLY A 107 -15.91 -0.83 1.37
N LYS A 108 -14.92 -1.73 1.47
CA LYS A 108 -14.97 -2.92 2.34
C LYS A 108 -14.31 -2.74 3.71
N SER A 109 -13.59 -1.64 3.91
CA SER A 109 -12.85 -1.37 5.15
C SER A 109 -13.38 -0.14 5.85
N GLY A 110 -13.43 -0.17 7.18
CA GLY A 110 -13.86 0.99 7.97
C GLY A 110 -12.81 2.09 8.00
N SER A 111 -13.26 3.36 7.93
CA SER A 111 -12.39 4.53 7.96
C SER A 111 -11.49 4.53 9.20
N VAL A 112 -10.25 5.03 9.05
CA VAL A 112 -9.37 5.34 10.17
C VAL A 112 -10.02 6.46 10.97
N SER A 113 -10.20 6.22 12.26
CA SER A 113 -10.44 7.30 13.22
C SER A 113 -9.11 7.92 13.57
N ALA A 114 -8.97 9.22 13.35
CA ALA A 114 -7.86 9.94 13.93
C ALA A 114 -7.93 9.82 15.46
N THR A 115 -6.77 9.74 16.11
CA THR A 115 -6.68 9.78 17.57
C THR A 115 -6.88 11.24 18.00
N PRO A 116 -7.67 11.52 19.04
CA PRO A 116 -7.82 12.91 19.52
C PRO A 116 -6.45 13.45 19.91
N VAL A 117 -6.02 14.52 19.22
CA VAL A 117 -4.95 15.39 19.69
C VAL A 117 -5.65 16.51 20.47
N SER A 118 -5.11 16.93 21.61
CA SER A 118 -5.70 18.01 22.40
C SER A 118 -5.97 19.24 21.52
N ASP A 119 -7.14 19.88 21.66
CA ASP A 119 -7.61 21.01 20.84
C ASP A 119 -6.58 22.13 20.62
N SER A 120 -5.61 22.30 21.52
CA SER A 120 -4.59 23.35 21.48
C SER A 120 -3.37 23.06 20.59
N ASP A 121 -3.21 21.82 20.08
CA ASP A 121 -1.91 21.36 19.56
C ASP A 121 -1.85 21.24 18.03
N TYR A 122 -2.91 21.63 17.31
CA TYR A 122 -2.89 21.60 15.84
C TYR A 122 -1.99 22.71 15.28
N PRO A 123 -0.95 22.38 14.50
CA PRO A 123 -0.07 23.40 13.93
C PRO A 123 -0.81 24.26 12.90
N ALA A 124 -0.31 25.47 12.66
CA ALA A 124 -0.85 26.34 11.63
C ALA A 124 -0.82 25.65 10.26
N LEU A 125 -1.87 25.84 9.46
CA LEU A 125 -1.91 25.34 8.09
C LEU A 125 -0.77 25.94 7.26
N PRO A 126 -0.23 25.20 6.26
CA PRO A 126 0.78 25.72 5.36
C PRO A 126 0.39 27.08 4.75
N ALA A 127 1.40 27.91 4.49
CA ALA A 127 1.20 29.16 3.78
C ALA A 127 0.71 28.87 2.34
N GLY A 128 -0.31 29.61 1.90
CA GLY A 128 -0.94 29.44 0.59
C GLY A 128 -2.46 29.44 0.63
N ASP A 129 -3.06 29.76 -0.51
CA ASP A 129 -4.50 29.71 -0.76
C ASP A 129 -4.74 29.15 -2.18
N PRO A 130 -5.22 27.90 -2.33
CA PRO A 130 -5.61 26.97 -1.27
C PRO A 130 -4.41 26.31 -0.58
N ALA A 131 -4.55 26.04 0.72
CA ALA A 131 -3.55 25.38 1.55
C ALA A 131 -3.55 23.85 1.29
N PRO A 132 -2.41 23.22 0.96
CA PRO A 132 -2.35 21.76 0.83
C PRO A 132 -2.51 21.10 2.20
N VAL A 133 -3.48 20.17 2.32
CA VAL A 133 -3.76 19.43 3.56
C VAL A 133 -3.95 17.95 3.21
N SER A 134 -3.51 17.04 4.09
CA SER A 134 -3.79 15.61 3.92
C SER A 134 -5.24 15.29 4.36
N LEU A 135 -5.82 14.22 3.83
CA LEU A 135 -7.18 13.80 4.23
C LEU A 135 -7.27 13.51 5.73
N LEU A 136 -6.22 12.89 6.30
CA LEU A 136 -6.17 12.59 7.73
C LEU A 136 -6.07 13.85 8.58
N ASP A 137 -5.24 14.83 8.19
CA ASP A 137 -5.10 16.10 8.94
C ASP A 137 -6.39 16.91 8.88
N TYR A 138 -7.02 17.00 7.71
CA TYR A 138 -8.33 17.65 7.58
C TYR A 138 -9.40 16.95 8.44
N ALA A 139 -9.51 15.63 8.36
CA ALA A 139 -10.47 14.87 9.15
C ALA A 139 -10.25 15.06 10.66
N SER A 140 -8.99 15.05 11.10
CA SER A 140 -8.63 15.26 12.50
C SER A 140 -9.07 16.63 12.99
N ARG A 141 -8.72 17.70 12.27
CA ARG A 141 -9.09 19.08 12.60
C ARG A 141 -10.61 19.32 12.54
N ALA A 142 -11.30 18.71 11.57
CA ALA A 142 -12.74 18.88 11.40
C ALA A 142 -13.54 18.18 12.52
N LEU A 143 -13.08 17.01 12.98
CA LEU A 143 -13.78 16.20 13.99
C LEU A 143 -13.43 16.59 15.43
N PHE A 144 -12.16 16.87 15.72
CA PHE A 144 -11.67 17.10 17.09
C PHE A 144 -11.52 18.58 17.43
N ASP A 145 -11.01 19.42 16.53
CA ASP A 145 -10.87 20.88 16.74
C ASP A 145 -12.10 21.67 16.24
N GLU A 146 -13.19 20.97 15.88
CA GLU A 146 -14.41 21.58 15.31
C GLU A 146 -14.15 22.53 14.14
N GLY A 147 -13.05 22.30 13.40
CA GLY A 147 -12.65 23.14 12.27
C GLY A 147 -12.14 24.54 12.63
N LYS A 148 -11.84 24.85 13.90
CA LYS A 148 -11.31 26.18 14.30
C LYS A 148 -10.04 26.52 13.52
N SER A 149 -9.11 25.57 13.41
CA SER A 149 -7.88 25.73 12.61
C SER A 149 -8.08 25.73 11.08
N LEU A 150 -9.28 25.43 10.59
CA LEU A 150 -9.65 25.43 9.17
C LEU A 150 -10.48 26.67 8.76
N THR A 151 -10.93 27.47 9.75
CA THR A 151 -11.87 28.56 9.53
C THR A 151 -11.29 29.64 8.60
N GLY A 152 -12.06 30.02 7.58
CA GLY A 152 -11.67 31.09 6.64
C GLY A 152 -10.57 30.72 5.65
N ARG A 153 -10.22 29.43 5.52
CA ARG A 153 -9.18 28.93 4.62
C ARG A 153 -9.77 28.02 3.55
N ASN A 154 -9.33 28.17 2.31
CA ASN A 154 -9.52 27.13 1.30
C ASN A 154 -8.43 26.08 1.48
N VAL A 155 -8.82 24.81 1.44
CA VAL A 155 -7.90 23.67 1.53
C VAL A 155 -7.91 22.89 0.23
N ARG A 156 -6.73 22.43 -0.18
CA ARG A 156 -6.52 21.53 -1.31
C ARG A 156 -6.27 20.13 -0.76
N LEU A 157 -7.12 19.19 -1.15
CA LEU A 157 -7.07 17.78 -0.78
C LEU A 157 -6.97 16.94 -2.05
N THR A 158 -6.28 15.80 -1.97
CA THR A 158 -6.15 14.86 -3.08
C THR A 158 -6.52 13.46 -2.63
N GLY A 159 -7.30 12.75 -3.43
CA GLY A 159 -7.76 11.39 -3.13
C GLY A 159 -8.43 10.77 -4.35
N PHE A 160 -8.83 9.51 -4.22
CA PHE A 160 -9.62 8.84 -5.24
C PHE A 160 -11.10 8.80 -4.85
N VAL A 161 -11.98 8.74 -5.84
CA VAL A 161 -13.42 8.63 -5.64
C VAL A 161 -13.78 7.23 -5.18
N THR A 162 -14.56 7.14 -4.10
CA THR A 162 -15.21 5.90 -3.65
C THR A 162 -16.69 6.14 -3.42
N PRO A 163 -17.59 5.25 -3.86
CA PRO A 163 -19.02 5.42 -3.64
C PRO A 163 -19.37 5.13 -2.17
N ALA A 164 -20.24 5.95 -1.60
CA ALA A 164 -20.96 5.66 -0.38
C ALA A 164 -22.08 4.63 -0.65
N PRO A 165 -22.70 4.03 0.39
CA PRO A 165 -23.78 3.05 0.21
C PRO A 165 -25.02 3.61 -0.53
N ASP A 166 -25.25 4.92 -0.43
CA ASP A 166 -26.33 5.64 -1.14
C ASP A 166 -25.94 6.08 -2.56
N GLY A 167 -24.73 5.72 -3.01
CA GLY A 167 -24.17 6.09 -4.31
C GLY A 167 -23.51 7.47 -4.34
N SER A 168 -23.53 8.24 -3.25
CA SER A 168 -22.89 9.56 -3.22
C SER A 168 -21.36 9.45 -3.28
N PRO A 169 -20.65 10.38 -3.95
CA PRO A 169 -19.19 10.34 -4.03
C PRO A 169 -18.55 10.72 -2.70
N MET A 170 -17.61 9.91 -2.24
CA MET A 170 -16.70 10.24 -1.15
C MET A 170 -15.27 10.36 -1.68
N LEU A 171 -14.48 11.22 -1.05
CA LEU A 171 -13.06 11.30 -1.29
C LEU A 171 -12.34 10.36 -0.33
N ALA A 172 -11.44 9.52 -0.85
CA ALA A 172 -10.68 8.59 -0.03
C ALA A 172 -9.17 8.62 -0.31
N ARG A 173 -8.41 8.32 0.74
CA ARG A 173 -6.99 7.97 0.72
C ARG A 173 -6.79 6.73 1.57
N ILE A 174 -5.76 5.94 1.31
CA ILE A 174 -5.42 4.79 2.14
C ILE A 174 -4.11 5.08 2.87
N VAL A 175 -4.04 4.78 4.16
CA VAL A 175 -2.82 4.86 4.98
C VAL A 175 -2.30 3.46 5.23
N LEU A 176 -0.98 3.31 5.17
CA LEU A 176 -0.27 2.09 5.52
C LEU A 176 0.52 2.25 6.82
N SER A 177 0.49 1.24 7.67
CA SER A 177 1.43 1.13 8.79
C SER A 177 2.77 0.56 8.33
N CYS A 178 2.73 -0.56 7.60
CA CYS A 178 3.89 -1.19 6.97
C CYS A 178 3.63 -1.68 5.55
N CYS A 179 2.44 -2.19 5.21
CA CYS A 179 2.17 -2.74 3.87
C CYS A 179 0.68 -2.73 3.50
N ALA A 180 0.36 -2.98 2.23
CA ALA A 180 -1.01 -3.00 1.71
C ALA A 180 -1.97 -3.91 2.51
N ALA A 181 -1.46 -4.97 3.16
CA ALA A 181 -2.29 -5.84 4.00
C ALA A 181 -2.88 -5.14 5.23
N ASP A 182 -2.23 -4.09 5.74
CA ASP A 182 -2.73 -3.27 6.86
C ASP A 182 -3.41 -1.98 6.40
N GLY A 183 -3.57 -1.80 5.08
CA GLY A 183 -4.07 -0.56 4.50
C GLY A 183 -5.50 -0.25 4.95
N ARG A 184 -5.70 0.94 5.52
CA ARG A 184 -7.02 1.43 5.94
C ARG A 184 -7.37 2.76 5.28
N PRO A 185 -8.64 2.96 4.87
CA PRO A 185 -9.04 4.20 4.22
C PRO A 185 -9.22 5.33 5.25
N ILE A 186 -8.96 6.57 4.86
CA ILE A 186 -9.62 7.76 5.40
C ILE A 186 -10.65 8.16 4.37
N LYS A 187 -11.91 8.27 4.80
CA LYS A 187 -13.01 8.71 3.94
C LYS A 187 -13.45 10.11 4.37
N LEU A 188 -13.75 10.96 3.39
CA LEU A 188 -14.39 12.25 3.58
C LEU A 188 -15.65 12.30 2.73
N GLY A 189 -16.75 12.71 3.34
CA GLY A 189 -17.95 13.07 2.61
C GLY A 189 -17.74 14.37 1.84
N LEU A 190 -18.43 14.51 0.71
CA LEU A 190 -18.36 15.71 -0.13
C LEU A 190 -19.74 16.38 -0.20
N THR A 191 -19.78 17.71 -0.09
CA THR A 191 -20.97 18.55 -0.35
C THR A 191 -20.60 19.68 -1.32
N GLY A 192 -21.59 20.46 -1.77
CA GLY A 192 -21.34 21.57 -2.70
C GLY A 192 -21.18 21.09 -4.15
N GLN A 193 -20.12 21.51 -4.84
CA GLN A 193 -19.86 21.14 -6.23
C GLN A 193 -19.22 19.74 -6.32
N VAL A 194 -19.99 18.71 -6.00
CA VAL A 194 -19.53 17.32 -5.90
C VAL A 194 -19.35 16.66 -7.28
N PRO A 195 -18.31 15.84 -7.50
CA PRO A 195 -18.11 15.07 -8.74
C PRO A 195 -19.10 13.87 -8.87
N GLN A 196 -20.38 14.14 -9.16
CA GLN A 196 -21.42 13.09 -9.18
C GLN A 196 -21.30 12.06 -10.32
N GLU A 197 -20.63 12.39 -11.42
CA GLU A 197 -20.50 11.51 -12.61
C GLU A 197 -19.08 10.94 -12.78
N VAL A 198 -18.23 11.07 -11.75
CA VAL A 198 -16.86 10.56 -11.81
C VAL A 198 -16.83 9.10 -11.38
N ALA A 199 -16.15 8.27 -12.17
CA ALA A 199 -16.00 6.85 -11.87
C ALA A 199 -15.25 6.61 -10.55
N ALA A 200 -15.57 5.50 -9.89
CA ALA A 200 -14.78 5.02 -8.76
C ALA A 200 -13.32 4.77 -9.21
N ASP A 201 -12.39 4.91 -8.27
CA ASP A 201 -10.93 4.84 -8.51
C ASP A 201 -10.31 6.01 -9.27
N THR A 202 -11.11 6.96 -9.79
CA THR A 202 -10.57 8.18 -10.39
C THR A 202 -9.96 9.09 -9.33
N TRP A 203 -8.73 9.53 -9.59
CA TRP A 203 -8.01 10.46 -8.73
C TRP A 203 -8.43 11.89 -9.01
N ILE A 204 -8.74 12.63 -7.96
CA ILE A 204 -9.17 14.02 -8.04
C ILE A 204 -8.41 14.90 -7.05
N GLU A 205 -8.18 16.15 -7.46
CA GLU A 205 -7.83 17.24 -6.57
C GLU A 205 -9.11 18.04 -6.28
N VAL A 206 -9.36 18.29 -5.00
CA VAL A 206 -10.54 19.02 -4.52
C VAL A 206 -10.07 20.25 -3.75
N VAL A 207 -10.62 21.40 -4.12
CA VAL A 207 -10.49 22.64 -3.34
C VAL A 207 -11.82 22.92 -2.67
N GLY A 208 -11.79 23.07 -1.36
CA GLY A 208 -13.00 23.26 -0.56
C GLY A 208 -12.74 24.01 0.73
N VAL A 209 -13.81 24.17 1.49
CA VAL A 209 -13.83 24.81 2.81
C VAL A 209 -14.42 23.87 3.85
N TYR A 210 -14.13 24.16 5.12
CA TYR A 210 -14.65 23.41 6.26
C TYR A 210 -16.19 23.32 6.22
N SER A 211 -16.71 22.12 6.49
CA SER A 211 -18.14 21.87 6.70
C SER A 211 -18.38 21.35 8.11
N THR A 212 -19.44 21.83 8.75
CA THR A 212 -19.90 21.32 10.06
C THR A 212 -20.63 19.98 9.95
N GLN A 213 -20.93 19.53 8.73
CA GLN A 213 -21.61 18.25 8.50
C GLN A 213 -20.72 17.07 8.90
N ARG A 214 -21.34 16.09 9.56
CA ARG A 214 -20.72 14.83 9.98
C ARG A 214 -21.59 13.67 9.54
N GLY A 215 -20.95 12.56 9.26
CA GLY A 215 -21.62 11.29 8.96
C GLY A 215 -20.96 10.13 9.68
N LYS A 216 -21.46 8.94 9.44
CA LYS A 216 -20.92 7.69 10.00
C LYS A 216 -20.36 6.83 8.89
N ASP A 217 -19.18 6.26 9.11
CA ASP A 217 -18.63 5.26 8.21
C ASP A 217 -19.56 4.02 8.21
N PRO A 218 -19.93 3.49 7.04
CA PRO A 218 -20.92 2.41 6.95
C PRO A 218 -20.39 1.04 7.38
N VAL A 219 -19.07 0.88 7.56
CA VAL A 219 -18.45 -0.40 7.92
C VAL A 219 -18.15 -0.47 9.41
N ASN A 220 -17.67 0.62 10.02
CA ASN A 220 -17.27 0.63 11.44
C ASN A 220 -17.89 1.76 12.28
N GLU A 221 -18.84 2.52 11.75
CA GLU A 221 -19.63 3.54 12.47
C GLU A 221 -18.82 4.67 13.12
N VAL A 222 -17.58 4.87 12.68
CA VAL A 222 -16.75 5.99 13.14
C VAL A 222 -17.21 7.29 12.48
N ASP A 223 -16.93 8.43 13.13
CA ASP A 223 -17.27 9.72 12.55
C ASP A 223 -16.46 10.01 11.28
N VAL A 224 -17.16 10.50 10.26
CA VAL A 224 -16.61 10.96 8.99
C VAL A 224 -16.92 12.44 8.82
N ALA A 225 -15.88 13.23 8.58
CA ALA A 225 -16.01 14.65 8.27
C ALA A 225 -16.44 14.87 6.81
N TYR A 226 -17.09 16.01 6.57
CA TYR A 226 -17.44 16.47 5.23
C TYR A 226 -16.59 17.67 4.82
N LEU A 227 -16.40 17.82 3.52
CA LEU A 227 -15.79 19.00 2.89
C LEU A 227 -16.82 19.66 1.98
N GLU A 228 -16.99 20.97 2.11
CA GLU A 228 -17.78 21.74 1.14
C GLU A 228 -16.89 22.06 -0.07
N VAL A 229 -17.13 21.35 -1.17
CA VAL A 229 -16.36 21.47 -2.40
C VAL A 229 -16.71 22.75 -3.15
N LYS A 230 -15.68 23.56 -3.45
CA LYS A 230 -15.78 24.73 -4.32
C LYS A 230 -15.45 24.38 -5.76
N THR A 231 -14.35 23.67 -5.98
CA THR A 231 -13.91 23.22 -7.30
C THR A 231 -13.20 21.89 -7.18
N TRP A 232 -13.21 21.10 -8.26
CA TRP A 232 -12.43 19.87 -8.35
C TRP A 232 -11.92 19.69 -9.77
N GLN A 233 -10.88 18.88 -9.92
CA GLN A 233 -10.36 18.45 -11.21
C GLN A 233 -9.83 17.02 -11.12
N GLU A 234 -9.93 16.28 -12.22
CA GLU A 234 -9.26 14.99 -12.36
C GLU A 234 -7.75 15.18 -12.45
N ILE A 235 -7.01 14.27 -11.83
CA ILE A 235 -5.54 14.25 -11.83
C ILE A 235 -5.05 12.82 -12.06
N ASP A 236 -3.81 12.67 -12.54
CA ASP A 236 -3.16 11.37 -12.55
C ASP A 236 -2.94 10.86 -11.12
N GLN A 237 -2.93 9.53 -10.96
CA GLN A 237 -2.59 8.90 -9.69
C GLN A 237 -1.21 9.42 -9.20
N PRO A 238 -1.13 9.98 -7.98
CA PRO A 238 0.13 10.42 -7.41
C PRO A 238 1.12 9.25 -7.29
N LYS A 239 2.42 9.56 -7.43
CA LYS A 239 3.50 8.57 -7.21
C LYS A 239 3.38 7.86 -5.86
N GLN A 240 2.94 8.58 -4.83
CA GLN A 240 2.57 8.07 -3.52
C GLN A 240 1.04 7.97 -3.42
N PRO A 241 0.44 6.81 -3.75
CA PRO A 241 -1.01 6.63 -3.65
C PRO A 241 -1.47 6.61 -2.18
N TYR A 242 -0.59 6.19 -1.27
CA TYR A 242 -0.90 6.13 0.16
C TYR A 242 -0.57 7.44 0.87
N ALA A 243 -1.34 7.75 1.91
CA ALA A 243 -1.19 8.91 2.78
C ALA A 243 -0.29 8.62 3.99
#